data_AF-A0A934WR49-F1
#
_entry.id   AF-A0A934WR49-F1
#
_cell.length_a   1.000
_cell.length_b   1.000
_cell.length_c   1.000
_cell.angle_alpha   90.00
_cell.angle_beta   90.00
_cell.angle_gamma   90.00
#
_symmetry.space_group_name_H-M   'P 1'
#
loop_
_entity.id
_entity.type
_entity.pdbx_description
1 polymer ?
#
loop_
_entity_poly.entity_id
_entity_poly.type
_entity_poly.pdbx_seq_one_letter_code
_entity_poly.pdbx_strand_id
1 'polypeptide(L)'
;MKKNRFNTYLDEDLSKKMTAAMELSDASSESEFIRNAVEFYIGYIFSEKSADYLSPIITDTMKEIQYSYEQRVSEMLFKTAVELSKINHVLADSFKIPRSYLEGLTAQTAREVAENNGIIHLEQYVNGGDHHAEADH
;
A
#
# COMPACT_ATOMS: atom_id res chain seq x y z
N MET A 1 43.01 -1.44 14.72
CA MET A 1 43.04 -0.91 13.34
C MET A 1 44.09 0.19 13.25
N LYS A 2 44.98 0.19 12.25
CA LYS A 2 45.97 1.28 12.07
C LYS A 2 45.25 2.53 11.54
N LYS A 3 45.43 3.68 12.20
CA LYS A 3 44.92 4.98 11.74
C LYS A 3 46.02 5.68 10.93
N ASN A 4 45.67 6.20 9.76
CA ASN A 4 46.58 7.02 8.95
C ASN A 4 46.17 8.50 9.08
N ARG A 5 47.14 9.41 9.20
CA ARG A 5 46.86 10.85 9.30
C ARG A 5 46.77 11.45 7.91
N PHE A 6 45.66 12.12 7.63
CA PHE A 6 45.42 12.86 6.40
C PHE A 6 45.25 14.34 6.76
N ASN A 7 46.02 15.22 6.11
CA ASN A 7 45.91 16.67 6.31
C ASN A 7 45.34 17.29 5.03
N THR A 8 44.27 18.07 5.17
CA THR A 8 43.66 18.85 4.09
C THR A 8 43.29 20.24 4.58
N TYR A 9 43.10 21.17 3.66
CA TYR A 9 42.57 22.49 3.96
C TYR A 9 41.07 22.51 3.67
N LEU A 10 40.31 23.23 4.50
CA LEU A 10 38.89 23.50 4.34
C LEU A 10 38.73 25.02 4.26
N ASP A 11 37.91 25.49 3.34
CA ASP A 11 37.57 26.91 3.26
C ASP A 11 36.80 27.35 4.52
N GLU A 12 36.91 28.63 4.87
CA GLU A 12 36.31 29.17 6.10
C GLU A 12 34.79 28.98 6.15
N ASP A 13 34.11 29.14 5.01
CA ASP A 13 32.66 28.91 4.88
C ASP A 13 32.28 27.45 5.13
N LEU A 14 33.04 26.50 4.56
CA LEU A 14 32.80 25.08 4.73
C LEU A 14 33.08 24.64 6.18
N SER A 15 34.11 25.22 6.81
CA SER A 15 34.42 24.97 8.22
C SER A 15 33.28 25.43 9.13
N LYS A 16 32.72 26.62 8.90
CA LYS A 16 31.55 27.12 9.65
C LYS A 16 30.33 26.22 9.47
N LYS A 17 30.07 25.78 8.24
CA LYS A 17 28.98 24.82 7.94
C LYS A 17 29.19 23.48 8.64
N MET A 18 30.42 22.96 8.67
CA MET A 18 30.76 21.74 9.38
C MET A 18 30.48 21.89 10.87
N THR A 19 30.96 22.95 11.51
CA THR A 19 30.73 23.21 12.94
C THR A 19 29.24 23.31 13.27
N ALA A 20 28.45 24.01 12.44
CA ALA A 20 27.01 24.09 12.63
C ALA A 20 26.31 22.74 12.44
N ALA A 21 26.71 21.96 11.42
CA ALA A 21 26.15 20.64 11.16
C ALA A 21 26.52 19.60 12.22
N MET A 22 27.64 19.80 12.94
CA MET A 22 28.03 18.91 14.04
C MET A 22 27.00 18.90 15.17
N GLU A 23 26.34 20.03 15.46
CA GLU A 23 25.27 20.11 16.46
C GLU A 23 24.04 19.25 16.09
N LEU A 24 23.87 18.96 14.80
CA LEU A 24 22.79 18.15 14.25
C LEU A 24 23.22 16.69 13.98
N SER A 25 24.46 16.33 14.33
CA SER A 25 25.03 15.01 14.08
C SER A 25 25.35 14.28 15.37
N ASP A 26 25.45 12.95 15.30
CA ASP A 26 25.91 12.13 16.43
C ASP A 26 27.45 12.07 16.54
N ALA A 27 28.19 12.89 15.78
CA ALA A 27 29.66 12.87 15.78
C ALA A 27 30.22 13.53 17.05
N SER A 28 31.09 12.81 17.76
CA SER A 28 31.72 13.30 19.01
C SER A 28 32.94 14.20 18.77
N SER A 29 33.41 14.33 17.53
CA SER A 29 34.55 15.17 17.15
C SER A 29 34.53 15.55 15.68
N GLU A 30 35.23 16.63 15.32
CA GLU A 30 35.42 17.03 13.91
C GLU A 30 36.03 15.90 13.07
N SER A 31 36.98 15.16 13.66
CA SER A 31 37.61 14.02 12.99
C SER A 31 36.64 12.85 12.73
N GLU A 32 35.66 12.65 13.61
CA GLU A 32 34.60 11.66 13.41
C GLU A 32 33.58 12.14 12.37
N PHE A 33 33.20 13.42 12.43
CA PHE A 33 32.33 14.03 11.44
C PHE A 33 32.93 13.92 10.03
N ILE A 34 34.21 14.28 9.86
CA ILE A 34 34.93 14.17 8.59
C ILE A 34 35.01 12.71 8.14
N ARG A 35 35.26 11.77 9.06
CA ARG A 35 35.28 10.35 8.69
C ARG A 35 33.92 9.89 8.18
N ASN A 36 32.85 10.21 8.89
CA ASN A 36 31.49 9.84 8.50
C ASN A 36 31.12 10.48 7.15
N ALA A 37 31.51 11.74 6.91
CA ALA A 37 31.31 12.41 5.63
C ALA A 37 32.12 11.76 4.49
N VAL A 38 33.36 11.34 4.75
CA VAL A 38 34.20 10.63 3.77
C VAL A 38 33.64 9.23 3.50
N GLU A 39 33.25 8.48 4.52
CA GLU A 39 32.59 7.18 4.36
C GLU A 39 31.28 7.32 3.59
N PHE A 40 30.48 8.35 3.88
CA PHE A 40 29.27 8.70 3.14
C PHE A 40 29.57 9.01 1.68
N TYR A 41 30.59 9.82 1.38
CA TYR A 41 30.90 10.20 0.00
C TYR A 41 31.57 9.05 -0.79
N ILE A 42 32.37 8.22 -0.13
CA ILE A 42 32.85 6.95 -0.70
C ILE A 42 31.66 6.04 -1.00
N GLY A 43 30.72 5.91 -0.07
CA GLY A 43 29.45 5.23 -0.25
C GLY A 43 28.66 5.80 -1.43
N TYR A 44 28.57 7.13 -1.55
CA TYR A 44 27.94 7.83 -2.66
C TYR A 44 28.60 7.47 -4.00
N ILE A 45 29.93 7.58 -4.11
CA ILE A 45 30.68 7.28 -5.35
C ILE A 45 30.52 5.80 -5.75
N PHE A 46 30.59 4.89 -4.77
CA PHE A 46 30.35 3.47 -5.05
C PHE A 46 28.87 3.19 -5.35
N SER A 47 27.94 3.95 -4.77
CA SER A 47 26.51 3.85 -5.04
C SER A 47 26.08 4.45 -6.39
N GLU A 48 26.78 5.47 -6.87
CA GLU A 48 26.64 6.00 -8.23
C GLU A 48 27.11 4.95 -9.26
N LYS A 49 27.92 3.98 -8.83
CA LYS A 49 28.24 2.75 -9.57
C LYS A 49 27.33 1.55 -9.23
N SER A 50 26.53 1.60 -8.16
CA SER A 50 25.57 0.55 -7.75
C SER A 50 24.49 1.09 -6.78
N ALA A 51 23.31 1.41 -7.31
CA ALA A 51 22.05 1.94 -6.76
C ALA A 51 21.60 1.86 -5.25
N ASP A 52 22.39 1.46 -4.25
CA ASP A 52 21.82 0.74 -3.09
C ASP A 52 22.14 1.23 -1.65
N TYR A 53 22.32 2.52 -1.34
CA TYR A 53 22.45 2.89 0.10
C TYR A 53 21.18 3.44 0.78
N LEU A 54 20.36 4.24 0.11
CA LEU A 54 19.01 4.57 0.62
C LEU A 54 17.93 3.61 0.11
N SER A 55 18.17 2.93 -1.01
CA SER A 55 17.16 2.14 -1.72
C SER A 55 16.75 0.85 -0.99
N PRO A 56 17.66 0.01 -0.44
CA PRO A 56 17.26 -1.32 0.03
C PRO A 56 16.39 -1.30 1.29
N ILE A 57 16.76 -0.53 2.32
CA ILE A 57 15.96 -0.45 3.56
C ILE A 57 14.58 0.15 3.28
N ILE A 58 14.52 1.21 2.47
CA ILE A 58 13.25 1.83 2.07
C ILE A 58 12.42 0.86 1.22
N THR A 59 13.06 0.14 0.29
CA THR A 59 12.40 -0.85 -0.57
C THR A 59 11.90 -2.04 0.24
N ASP A 60 12.68 -2.54 1.19
CA ASP A 60 12.31 -3.66 2.03
C ASP A 60 11.20 -3.27 3.01
N THR A 61 11.28 -2.08 3.61
CA THR A 61 10.18 -1.51 4.41
C THR A 61 8.92 -1.34 3.56
N MET A 62 9.04 -0.85 2.32
CA MET A 62 7.91 -0.73 1.39
C MET A 62 7.31 -2.10 1.04
N LYS A 63 8.14 -3.12 0.79
CA LYS A 63 7.67 -4.49 0.54
C LYS A 63 6.97 -5.07 1.75
N GLU A 64 7.54 -4.91 2.95
CA GLU A 64 6.92 -5.35 4.21
C GLU A 64 5.56 -4.69 4.42
N ILE A 65 5.47 -3.38 4.18
CA ILE A 65 4.22 -2.63 4.21
C ILE A 65 3.23 -3.18 3.19
N GLN A 66 3.66 -3.41 1.94
CA GLN A 66 2.82 -3.98 0.89
C GLN A 66 2.29 -5.36 1.28
N TYR A 67 3.14 -6.28 1.72
CA TYR A 67 2.72 -7.61 2.17
C TYR A 67 1.76 -7.54 3.35
N SER A 68 2.01 -6.65 4.32
CA SER A 68 1.10 -6.41 5.45
C SER A 68 -0.26 -5.88 4.99
N TYR A 69 -0.30 -5.01 3.99
CA TYR A 69 -1.55 -4.54 3.40
C TYR A 69 -2.27 -5.64 2.63
N GLU A 70 -1.59 -6.38 1.75
CA GLU A 70 -2.17 -7.49 1.00
C GLU A 70 -2.79 -8.54 1.93
N GLN A 71 -2.09 -8.90 3.01
CA GLN A 71 -2.58 -9.83 4.01
C GLN A 71 -3.85 -9.30 4.71
N ARG A 72 -3.81 -8.04 5.19
CA ARG A 72 -4.97 -7.43 5.88
C ARG A 72 -6.17 -7.26 4.96
N VAL A 73 -5.95 -6.86 3.70
CA VAL A 73 -7.01 -6.73 2.69
C VAL A 73 -7.60 -8.11 2.38
N SER A 74 -6.78 -9.13 2.20
CA SER A 74 -7.23 -10.52 1.98
C SER A 74 -8.09 -11.03 3.14
N GLU A 75 -7.64 -10.82 4.40
CA GLU A 75 -8.41 -11.18 5.58
C GLU A 75 -9.74 -10.42 5.69
N MET A 76 -9.75 -9.13 5.37
CA MET A 76 -10.96 -8.31 5.40
C MET A 76 -11.94 -8.72 4.29
N LEU A 77 -11.45 -9.00 3.09
CA LEU A 77 -12.25 -9.52 1.98
C LEU A 77 -12.85 -10.89 2.34
N PHE A 78 -12.09 -11.77 2.98
CA PHE A 78 -12.58 -13.06 3.45
C PHE A 78 -13.70 -12.90 4.49
N LYS A 79 -13.49 -12.07 5.53
CA LYS A 79 -14.52 -11.79 6.54
C LYS A 79 -15.79 -11.20 5.92
N THR A 80 -15.63 -10.28 4.97
CA THR A 80 -16.75 -9.67 4.25
C THR A 80 -17.49 -10.70 3.39
N ALA A 81 -16.77 -11.58 2.69
CA ALA A 81 -17.36 -12.66 1.91
C ALA A 81 -18.16 -13.66 2.78
N VAL A 82 -17.65 -13.98 3.98
CA VAL A 82 -18.36 -14.84 4.94
C VAL A 82 -19.67 -14.19 5.40
N GLU A 83 -19.65 -12.92 5.79
CA GLU A 83 -20.88 -12.22 6.21
C GLU A 83 -21.87 -12.03 5.04
N LEU A 84 -21.38 -11.73 3.83
CA LEU A 84 -22.21 -11.66 2.63
C LEU A 84 -22.85 -13.01 2.29
N SER A 85 -22.10 -14.11 2.42
CA SER A 85 -22.63 -15.47 2.22
C SER A 85 -23.73 -15.80 3.24
N LYS A 86 -23.55 -15.43 4.52
CA LYS A 86 -24.58 -15.60 5.55
C LYS A 86 -25.85 -14.83 5.22
N ILE A 87 -25.73 -13.56 4.81
CA ILE A 87 -26.86 -12.74 4.39
C ILE A 87 -27.57 -13.37 3.18
N ASN A 88 -26.82 -13.77 2.16
CA ASN A 88 -27.37 -14.41 0.96
C ASN A 88 -28.11 -15.71 1.28
N HIS A 89 -27.60 -16.54 2.20
CA HIS A 89 -28.28 -17.75 2.64
C HIS A 89 -29.59 -17.43 3.38
N VAL A 90 -29.57 -16.45 4.29
CA VAL A 90 -30.77 -16.00 5.01
C VAL A 90 -31.82 -15.45 4.03
N LEU A 91 -31.41 -14.65 3.04
CA LEU A 91 -32.32 -14.12 2.02
C LEU A 91 -32.90 -15.22 1.13
N ALA A 92 -32.06 -16.14 0.64
CA ALA A 92 -32.52 -17.25 -0.20
C ALA A 92 -33.55 -18.12 0.52
N ASP A 93 -33.33 -18.40 1.81
CA ASP A 93 -34.27 -19.14 2.65
C ASP A 93 -35.56 -18.34 2.90
N SER A 94 -35.44 -17.06 3.31
CA SER A 94 -36.58 -16.18 3.60
C SER A 94 -37.51 -16.00 2.40
N PHE A 95 -36.96 -15.86 1.20
CA PHE A 95 -37.70 -15.68 -0.05
C PHE A 95 -37.96 -16.99 -0.81
N LYS A 96 -37.53 -18.14 -0.28
CA LYS A 96 -37.66 -19.47 -0.91
C LYS A 96 -37.16 -19.48 -2.36
N ILE A 97 -36.00 -18.86 -2.60
CA ILE A 97 -35.43 -18.74 -3.94
C ILE A 97 -35.04 -20.14 -4.44
N PRO A 98 -35.54 -20.59 -5.62
CA PRO A 98 -35.23 -21.91 -6.13
C PRO A 98 -33.76 -22.00 -6.55
N ARG A 99 -33.13 -23.15 -6.28
CA ARG A 99 -31.73 -23.42 -6.63
C ARG A 99 -31.42 -23.20 -8.11
N SER A 100 -32.35 -23.55 -8.99
CA SER A 100 -32.21 -23.36 -10.45
C SER A 100 -32.03 -21.90 -10.85
N TYR A 101 -32.58 -20.95 -10.08
CA TYR A 101 -32.38 -19.52 -10.31
C TYR A 101 -30.96 -19.08 -9.90
N LEU A 102 -30.45 -19.57 -8.78
CA LEU A 102 -29.12 -19.24 -8.27
C LEU A 102 -27.98 -19.82 -9.14
N GLU A 103 -28.20 -20.97 -9.77
CA GLU A 103 -27.22 -21.62 -10.65
C GLU A 103 -26.86 -20.77 -11.88
N GLY A 104 -27.80 -19.97 -12.40
CA GLY A 104 -27.54 -19.01 -13.47
C GLY A 104 -27.04 -17.64 -13.00
N LEU A 105 -27.44 -17.23 -11.78
CA LEU A 105 -27.19 -15.89 -11.26
C LEU A 105 -25.70 -15.58 -11.09
N THR A 106 -24.89 -16.57 -10.69
CA THR A 106 -23.43 -16.38 -10.52
C THR A 106 -22.76 -15.99 -11.85
N ALA A 107 -23.08 -16.71 -12.94
CA ALA A 107 -22.50 -16.43 -14.25
C ALA A 107 -22.98 -15.09 -14.82
N GLN A 108 -24.24 -14.72 -14.57
CA GLN A 108 -24.80 -13.44 -14.97
C GLN A 108 -24.14 -12.27 -14.23
N THR A 109 -24.11 -12.33 -12.90
CA THR A 109 -23.52 -11.27 -12.06
C THR A 109 -22.02 -11.11 -12.26
N ALA A 110 -21.28 -12.21 -12.45
CA ALA A 110 -19.86 -12.14 -12.78
C ALA A 110 -19.61 -11.44 -14.14
N ARG A 111 -20.47 -11.70 -15.13
CA ARG A 111 -20.41 -11.04 -16.43
C ARG A 111 -20.73 -9.56 -16.33
N GLU A 112 -21.82 -9.20 -15.66
CA GLU A 112 -22.23 -7.80 -15.46
C GLU A 112 -21.14 -6.99 -14.74
N VAL A 113 -20.52 -7.56 -13.69
CA VAL A 113 -19.40 -6.92 -12.97
C VAL A 113 -18.20 -6.73 -13.88
N ALA A 114 -17.86 -7.71 -14.72
CA ALA A 114 -16.74 -7.61 -15.65
C ALA A 114 -17.00 -6.59 -16.77
N GLU A 115 -18.22 -6.55 -17.31
CA GLU A 115 -18.63 -5.62 -18.37
C GLU A 115 -18.71 -4.18 -17.87
N ASN A 116 -19.12 -3.98 -16.60
CA ASN A 116 -19.32 -2.66 -16.01
C ASN A 116 -18.18 -2.20 -15.10
N ASN A 117 -17.00 -2.83 -15.16
CA ASN A 117 -15.84 -2.52 -14.31
C ASN A 117 -16.16 -2.43 -12.81
N GLY A 118 -17.03 -3.32 -12.31
CA GLY A 118 -17.43 -3.37 -10.91
C GLY A 118 -18.58 -2.44 -10.52
N ILE A 119 -19.15 -1.66 -11.45
CA ILE A 119 -20.34 -0.85 -11.20
C ILE A 119 -21.59 -1.73 -11.33
N ILE A 120 -22.43 -1.74 -10.30
CA ILE A 120 -23.68 -2.51 -10.27
C ILE A 120 -24.86 -1.53 -10.27
N HIS A 121 -25.72 -1.64 -11.29
CA HIS A 121 -26.91 -0.80 -11.50
C HIS A 121 -28.17 -1.48 -10.96
N LEU A 122 -28.40 -1.37 -9.66
CA LEU A 122 -29.54 -2.04 -9.00
C LEU A 122 -30.90 -1.48 -9.46
N GLU A 123 -30.96 -0.22 -9.87
CA GLU A 123 -32.15 0.45 -10.40
C GLU A 123 -32.80 -0.29 -11.58
N GLN A 124 -32.01 -1.04 -12.35
CA GLN A 124 -32.49 -1.80 -13.50
C GLN A 124 -33.37 -3.00 -13.11
N TYR A 125 -33.26 -3.46 -11.86
CA TYR A 125 -34.03 -4.58 -11.31
C TYR A 125 -35.22 -4.11 -10.46
N VAL A 126 -35.38 -2.81 -10.26
CA VAL A 126 -36.53 -2.20 -9.57
C VAL A 126 -37.61 -1.89 -10.61
N ASN A 127 -38.28 -2.92 -11.12
CA ASN A 127 -39.49 -2.78 -11.94
C ASN A 127 -40.54 -3.78 -11.44
N GLY A 128 -41.41 -3.32 -10.55
CA GLY A 128 -42.48 -4.15 -9.98
C GLY A 128 -43.31 -3.49 -8.86
N GLY A 129 -42.96 -2.28 -8.41
CA GLY A 129 -43.71 -1.55 -7.36
C GLY A 129 -44.94 -0.77 -7.86
N ASP A 130 -45.07 -0.50 -9.16
CA ASP A 130 -46.08 0.43 -9.70
C ASP A 130 -47.30 -0.24 -10.35
N HIS A 131 -47.54 -1.53 -10.12
CA HIS A 131 -48.68 -2.26 -10.73
C HIS A 131 -49.82 -2.65 -9.77
N HIS A 132 -49.94 -2.05 -8.59
CA HIS A 132 -51.06 -2.30 -7.67
C HIS A 132 -51.76 -1.04 -7.12
N ALA A 133 -51.86 0.02 -7.93
CA ALA A 133 -52.64 1.20 -7.55
C ALA A 133 -53.40 1.81 -8.73
N GLU A 134 -54.06 1.01 -9.57
CA GLU A 134 -55.08 1.51 -10.51
C GLU A 134 -55.97 0.36 -11.01
N ALA A 135 -56.86 -0.13 -10.14
CA ALA A 135 -58.06 -0.89 -10.52
C ALA A 135 -59.08 -0.87 -9.37
N ASP A 136 -59.49 0.32 -8.95
CA ASP A 136 -60.84 0.53 -8.41
C ASP A 136 -61.67 1.09 -9.55
N HIS A 137 -62.52 0.24 -10.14
CA HIS A 137 -63.81 0.61 -10.73
C HIS A 137 -64.69 -0.63 -10.95
#